data_AF-A0A316J715-F1
#
_entry.id   AF-A0A316J715-F1
#
_cell.length_a   1.000
_cell.length_b   1.000
_cell.length_c   1.000
_cell.angle_alpha   90.00
_cell.angle_beta   90.00
_cell.angle_gamma   90.00
#
_symmetry.space_group_name_H-M   'P 1'
#
loop_
_entity.id
_entity.type
_entity.pdbx_description
1 polymer ?
#
loop_
_entity_poly.entity_id
_entity_poly.type
_entity_poly.pdbx_seq_one_letter_code
_entity_poly.pdbx_strand_id
1 'polypeptide(L)' 'MEQMHWDEVVVIEIADGITRTVKTVADAENILLSQWNKFELNSLGRALKACLLCNHDLASTKVARHAFQIAALQAGILI' A
#
# COMPACT_ATOMS: atom_id res chain seq x y z
N MET A 1 8.18 -10.27 15.38
CA MET A 1 7.72 -8.86 15.44
C MET A 1 6.24 -8.87 15.13
N GLU A 2 5.39 -8.41 16.04
CA GLU A 2 3.97 -8.22 15.73
C GLU A 2 3.83 -7.14 14.66
N GLN A 3 3.12 -7.44 13.58
CA GLN A 3 2.82 -6.46 12.56
C GLN A 3 1.63 -5.62 13.02
N MET A 4 1.85 -4.30 13.12
CA MET A 4 0.77 -3.37 13.38
C MET A 4 -0.23 -3.41 12.22
N HIS A 5 -1.45 -3.81 12.53
CA HIS A 5 -2.55 -3.75 11.59
C HIS A 5 -3.01 -2.29 11.44
N TRP A 6 -3.41 -1.93 10.23
CA TRP A 6 -4.05 -0.66 9.94
C TRP A 6 -5.44 -0.64 10.55
N ASP A 7 -5.83 0.52 11.11
CA ASP A 7 -7.17 0.78 11.65
C ASP A 7 -8.29 0.50 10.63
N GLU A 8 -7.96 0.69 9.35
CA GLU A 8 -8.84 0.46 8.22
C GLU A 8 -8.06 -0.21 7.08
N VAL A 9 -8.63 -1.27 6.52
CA VAL A 9 -8.02 -2.00 5.40
C VAL A 9 -8.10 -1.19 4.11
N VAL A 10 -7.17 -1.44 3.19
CA VAL A 10 -7.25 -0.96 1.81
C VAL A 10 -7.52 -2.16 0.91
N VAL A 11 -8.52 -2.07 0.04
CA VAL A 11 -8.84 -3.12 -0.93
C VAL A 11 -8.45 -2.63 -2.32
N ILE A 12 -7.73 -3.46 -3.07
CA ILE A 12 -7.29 -3.14 -4.43
C ILE A 12 -7.59 -4.28 -5.40
N GLU A 13 -7.71 -3.97 -6.67
CA GLU A 13 -7.80 -4.93 -7.77
C GLU A 13 -6.46 -5.01 -8.51
N ILE A 14 -5.66 -6.05 -8.22
CA ILE A 14 -4.32 -6.19 -8.82
C ILE A 14 -4.36 -6.72 -10.25
N ALA A 15 -5.43 -7.40 -10.63
CA ALA A 15 -5.70 -7.90 -11.98
C ALA A 15 -7.21 -8.14 -12.09
N ASP A 16 -7.73 -8.27 -13.31
CA ASP A 16 -9.16 -8.42 -13.57
C ASP A 16 -9.81 -9.51 -12.68
N GLY A 17 -10.68 -9.08 -11.77
CA GLY A 17 -11.39 -9.93 -10.82
C GLY A 17 -10.55 -10.46 -9.65
N ILE A 18 -9.27 -10.08 -9.54
CA ILE A 18 -8.37 -10.47 -8.44
C ILE A 18 -8.19 -9.31 -7.47
N THR A 19 -8.91 -9.38 -6.35
CA THR A 19 -8.82 -8.40 -5.27
C THR A 19 -7.81 -8.79 -4.19
N ARG A 20 -7.13 -7.81 -3.59
CA ARG A 20 -6.28 -7.98 -2.41
C ARG A 20 -6.73 -7.04 -1.29
N THR A 21 -6.76 -7.56 -0.07
CA THR A 21 -6.94 -6.77 1.14
C THR A 21 -5.58 -6.51 1.76
N VAL A 22 -5.26 -5.24 1.97
CA VAL A 22 -3.99 -4.76 2.52
C VAL A 22 -4.27 -4.28 3.93
N LYS A 23 -3.64 -4.94 4.92
CA LYS A 23 -3.91 -4.68 6.34
C LYS A 23 -2.68 -4.20 7.08
N THR A 24 -1.49 -4.37 6.52
CA THR A 24 -0.22 -3.99 7.15
C THR A 24 0.68 -3.26 6.18
N VAL A 25 1.70 -2.59 6.71
CA VAL A 25 2.77 -2.00 5.89
C VAL A 25 3.52 -3.09 5.11
N ALA A 26 3.72 -4.27 5.69
CA ALA A 26 4.37 -5.38 5.00
C ALA A 26 3.56 -5.91 3.81
N ASP A 27 2.22 -5.97 3.94
CA ASP A 27 1.35 -6.30 2.81
C ASP A 27 1.51 -5.27 1.69
N ALA A 28 1.51 -3.98 2.05
CA ALA A 28 1.66 -2.88 1.11
C ALA A 28 2.99 -2.93 0.36
N GLU A 29 4.11 -3.16 1.06
CA GLU A 29 5.44 -3.32 0.46
C GLU A 29 5.49 -4.48 -0.52
N ASN A 30 5.01 -5.65 -0.10
CA ASN A 30 5.01 -6.85 -0.93
C ASN A 30 4.20 -6.63 -2.23
N ILE A 31 3.06 -5.94 -2.13
CA ILE A 31 2.26 -5.62 -3.31
C ILE A 31 3.01 -4.63 -4.21
N LEU A 32 3.53 -3.52 -3.66
CA LEU A 32 4.26 -2.50 -4.43
C LEU A 32 5.48 -3.06 -5.17
N LEU A 33 6.20 -4.01 -4.56
CA LEU A 33 7.42 -4.58 -5.11
C LEU A 33 7.18 -5.76 -6.06
N SER A 34 6.14 -6.55 -5.84
CA SER A 34 6.00 -7.87 -6.52
C SER A 34 4.70 -8.07 -7.27
N GLN A 35 3.66 -7.28 -7.00
CA GLN A 35 2.32 -7.48 -7.59
C GLN A 35 1.78 -6.23 -8.29
N TRP A 36 2.47 -5.10 -8.20
CA TRP A 36 2.02 -3.84 -8.78
C TRP A 36 2.27 -3.80 -10.29
N ASN A 37 1.22 -4.02 -11.08
CA ASN A 37 1.30 -4.08 -12.55
C ASN A 37 0.99 -2.75 -13.26
N LYS A 38 0.59 -1.70 -12.52
CA LYS A 38 0.29 -0.36 -13.07
C LYS A 38 1.46 0.59 -12.85
N PHE A 39 2.15 0.95 -13.92
CA PHE A 39 3.34 1.78 -13.81
C PHE A 39 3.01 3.27 -13.72
N GLU A 40 2.93 3.79 -12.50
CA GLU A 40 2.86 5.23 -12.19
C GLU A 40 4.03 5.62 -11.27
N LEU A 41 5.15 6.00 -11.89
CA LEU A 41 6.46 6.11 -11.23
C LEU A 41 6.44 6.99 -9.96
N ASN A 42 5.75 8.13 -10.02
CA ASN A 42 5.74 9.11 -8.93
C ASN A 42 4.93 8.64 -7.72
N SER A 43 3.77 8.03 -7.96
CA SER A 43 2.87 7.58 -6.90
C SER A 43 3.38 6.30 -6.25
N LEU A 44 3.83 5.35 -7.07
CA LEU A 44 4.49 4.12 -6.64
C LEU A 44 5.72 4.42 -5.79
N GLY A 45 6.62 5.29 -6.26
CA GLY A 45 7.84 5.64 -5.54
C GLY A 45 7.57 6.31 -4.19
N ARG A 46 6.54 7.16 -4.11
CA ARG A 46 6.10 7.78 -2.85
C ARG A 46 5.53 6.75 -1.88
N ALA A 47 4.68 5.84 -2.35
CA ALA A 47 4.11 4.79 -1.52
C ALA A 47 5.20 3.83 -1.00
N LEU A 48 6.12 3.41 -1.86
CA LEU A 48 7.23 2.53 -1.48
C LEU A 48 8.15 3.21 -0.47
N LYS A 49 8.51 4.47 -0.70
CA LYS A 49 9.32 5.26 0.24
C LYS A 49 8.63 5.39 1.60
N ALA A 50 7.32 5.63 1.63
CA ALA A 50 6.57 5.76 2.88
C ALA A 50 6.54 4.44 3.66
N CYS A 51 6.42 3.30 2.99
CA CYS A 51 6.47 2.00 3.63
C CYS A 51 7.87 1.70 4.19
N LEU A 52 8.93 1.88 3.39
CA LEU A 52 10.31 1.63 3.81
C LEU A 52 10.80 2.53 4.96
N LEU A 53 10.25 3.74 5.09
CA LEU A 53 10.56 4.67 6.18
C LEU A 53 9.64 4.51 7.40
N CYS A 54 8.69 3.58 7.37
CA CYS A 54 7.79 3.33 8.48
C CYS A 54 8.56 2.74 9.66
N ASN A 55 8.55 3.43 10.80
CA ASN A 55 9.16 2.97 12.06
C ASN A 55 8.18 2.15 12.93
N HIS A 56 7.01 1.80 12.39
CA HIS A 56 5.94 1.04 13.05
C HIS A 56 5.29 1.75 14.24
N ASP A 57 5.42 3.07 14.36
CA ASP A 57 4.53 3.88 15.20
C ASP A 57 3.19 4.18 14.49
N LEU A 58 2.22 4.67 15.26
CA LEU A 58 0.88 4.97 14.75
C LEU A 58 0.89 6.00 13.61
N ALA A 59 1.76 7.02 13.69
CA ALA A 59 1.79 8.11 12.73
C ALA A 59 2.40 7.65 11.40
N SER A 60 3.54 6.98 11.45
CA SER A 60 4.23 6.46 10.26
C SER A 60 3.42 5.36 9.57
N THR A 61 2.74 4.51 10.33
CA THR A 61 1.81 3.50 9.79
C THR A 61 0.65 4.15 9.04
N LYS A 62 0.07 5.24 9.57
CA LYS A 62 -0.97 6.01 8.87
C LYS A 62 -0.44 6.70 7.61
N VAL A 63 0.78 7.23 7.64
CA VAL A 63 1.43 7.83 6.46
C VAL A 63 1.64 6.79 5.37
N ALA A 64 2.17 5.61 5.71
CA ALA A 64 2.37 4.50 4.78
C ALA A 64 1.05 4.05 4.15
N ARG A 65 0.01 3.86 4.98
CA ARG A 65 -1.34 3.54 4.51
C ARG A 65 -1.86 4.57 3.52
N HIS A 66 -1.81 5.84 3.89
CA HIS A 66 -2.36 6.91 3.06
C HIS A 66 -1.62 7.03 1.73
N ALA A 67 -0.29 6.92 1.74
CA ALA A 67 0.51 6.92 0.52
C ALA A 67 0.17 5.74 -0.39
N PHE A 68 -0.01 4.54 0.17
CA PHE A 68 -0.46 3.36 -0.58
C PHE A 68 -1.84 3.55 -1.20
N GLN A 69 -2.81 4.08 -0.43
CA GLN A 69 -4.16 4.34 -0.92
C GLN A 69 -4.18 5.36 -2.06
N ILE A 70 -3.38 6.44 -1.95
CA ILE A 70 -3.23 7.43 -3.04
C ILE A 70 -2.63 6.76 -4.28
N ALA A 71 -1.60 5.94 -4.12
CA ALA A 71 -1.01 5.23 -5.26
C ALA A 71 -2.02 4.29 -5.93
N ALA A 72 -2.82 3.56 -5.14
CA ALA A 72 -3.86 2.67 -5.65
C ALA A 72 -4.97 3.44 -6.39
N LEU A 73 -5.39 4.59 -5.84
CA LEU A 73 -6.36 5.47 -6.49
C LEU A 73 -5.83 5.99 -7.83
N GLN A 74 -4.58 6.48 -7.85
CA GLN A 74 -3.95 7.02 -9.06
C GLN A 74 -3.69 5.96 -10.13
N ALA A 75 -3.39 4.73 -9.72
CA ALA A 75 -3.26 3.58 -10.60
C ALA A 75 -4.61 3.03 -11.11
N GLY A 76 -5.74 3.54 -10.59
CA GLY A 76 -7.08 3.08 -10.96
C GLY A 76 -7.40 1.67 -10.49
N ILE A 77 -6.80 1.23 -9.38
CA ILE A 77 -6.97 -0.12 -8.81
C ILE A 77 -7.57 -0.11 -7.41
N LEU A 78 -7.89 1.06 -6.86
CA LEU A 78 -8.56 1.17 -5.56
C LEU A 78 -10.05 0.83 -5.69
N ILE A 79 -10.56 0.01 -4.77
CA ILE A 79 -11.97 -0.40 -4.67
C ILE A 79 -12.65 0.30 -3.50
#